data_AF-A0A2G5ELI8-F1
#
_entry.id   AF-A0A2G5ELI8-F1
#
_cell.length_a   1.000
_cell.length_b   1.000
_cell.length_c   1.000
_cell.angle_alpha   90.00
_cell.angle_beta   90.00
_cell.angle_gamma   90.00
#
_symmetry.space_group_name_H-M   'P 1'
#
loop_
_entity.id
_entity.type
_entity.pdbx_description
1 polymer ?
#
loop_
_entity_poly.entity_id
_entity_poly.type
_entity_poly.pdbx_seq_one_letter_code
_entity_poly.pdbx_strand_id
1 'polypeptide(L)'
;MLLLLLIFLLVFYSDLARSSQLRSEFKHKNIFILAGQSNMAGRGGVIDEKWDGIIPSECQSNSLVLRLNARTNWEEAREPLHADIDVTKACGIGPGMAFANSVREIEPRIGTIGLVPCAIGGTNISEWHRGMSLYNNLVNRAKAALIQGGTIRAILWYQGESDTISQADAESYGLNLKNFMLDLRADLQSPMLPIIQIWEVGVSSQSIRAVDPDHALEIGVLHNSRLNGLHWHLDKEHS
;
A
#
# COMPACT_ATOMS: atom_id res chain seq x y z
N MET A 1 20.54 -30.03 -44.44
CA MET A 1 20.39 -28.55 -44.52
C MET A 1 19.02 -28.09 -44.03
N LEU A 2 17.90 -28.58 -44.59
CA LEU A 2 16.53 -28.19 -44.17
C LEU A 2 16.22 -28.43 -42.68
N LEU A 3 16.60 -29.59 -42.13
CA LEU A 3 16.36 -29.96 -40.73
C LEU A 3 17.09 -29.02 -39.74
N LEU A 4 18.33 -28.64 -40.05
CA LEU A 4 19.11 -27.72 -39.23
C LEU A 4 18.51 -26.30 -39.23
N LEU A 5 17.97 -25.86 -40.37
CA LEU A 5 17.28 -24.60 -40.51
C LEU A 5 15.98 -24.55 -39.68
N LEU A 6 15.25 -25.68 -39.65
CA LEU A 6 14.04 -25.85 -38.85
C LEU A 6 14.33 -25.81 -37.34
N ILE A 7 15.40 -26.48 -36.90
CA ILE A 7 15.84 -26.44 -35.49
C ILE A 7 16.25 -25.01 -35.10
N PHE A 8 16.98 -24.31 -35.96
CA PHE A 8 17.41 -22.93 -35.69
C PHE A 8 16.22 -21.97 -35.56
N LEU A 9 15.20 -22.11 -36.44
CA LEU A 9 13.96 -21.35 -36.36
C LEU A 9 13.18 -21.64 -35.07
N LEU A 10 13.11 -22.89 -34.64
CA LEU A 10 12.43 -23.27 -33.38
C LEU A 10 13.15 -22.69 -32.15
N VAL A 11 14.48 -22.74 -32.10
CA VAL A 11 15.26 -22.15 -31.01
C VAL A 11 15.09 -20.63 -30.98
N PHE A 12 15.20 -19.98 -32.14
CA PHE A 12 15.03 -18.52 -32.25
C PHE A 12 13.61 -18.07 -31.84
N TYR A 13 12.57 -18.80 -32.26
CA TYR A 13 11.19 -18.52 -31.86
C TYR A 13 10.98 -18.72 -30.36
N SER A 14 11.61 -19.75 -29.77
CA SER A 14 11.55 -20.01 -28.33
C SER A 14 12.23 -18.89 -27.52
N ASP A 15 13.37 -18.38 -27.97
CA ASP A 15 14.07 -17.26 -27.34
C ASP A 15 13.27 -15.95 -27.46
N LEU A 16 12.65 -15.68 -28.63
CA LEU A 16 11.75 -14.55 -28.83
C LEU A 16 10.53 -14.63 -27.91
N ALA A 17 9.87 -15.78 -27.82
CA ALA A 17 8.74 -16.00 -26.92
C ALA A 17 9.15 -15.78 -25.46
N ARG A 18 10.29 -16.33 -25.03
CA ARG A 18 10.83 -16.16 -23.68
C ARG A 18 11.17 -14.71 -23.36
N SER A 19 11.79 -13.98 -24.30
CA SER A 19 12.13 -12.57 -24.12
C SER A 19 10.89 -11.68 -24.01
N SER A 20 9.84 -11.95 -24.80
CA SER A 20 8.58 -11.21 -24.74
C SER A 20 7.82 -11.48 -23.43
N GLN A 21 7.85 -12.71 -22.95
CA GLN A 21 7.25 -13.10 -21.66
C GLN A 21 7.99 -12.47 -20.47
N LEU A 22 9.33 -12.48 -20.46
CA LEU A 22 10.13 -11.77 -19.46
C LEU A 22 9.84 -10.26 -19.49
N ARG A 23 9.78 -9.65 -20.68
CA ARG A 23 9.48 -8.22 -20.83
C ARG A 23 8.05 -7.86 -20.41
N SER A 24 7.12 -8.81 -20.49
CA SER A 24 5.75 -8.72 -19.99
C SER A 24 5.71 -8.81 -18.45
N GLU A 25 6.44 -9.76 -17.85
CA GLU A 25 6.59 -9.86 -16.39
C GLU A 25 7.21 -8.59 -15.80
N PHE A 26 8.25 -8.02 -16.43
CA PHE A 26 8.84 -6.76 -15.99
C PHE A 26 7.93 -5.54 -16.18
N LYS A 27 6.88 -5.64 -17.02
CA LYS A 27 5.84 -4.59 -17.16
C LYS A 27 4.70 -4.74 -16.16
N HIS A 28 4.45 -5.95 -15.67
CA HIS A 28 3.36 -6.25 -14.74
C HIS A 28 3.76 -5.84 -13.32
N LYS A 29 3.03 -4.86 -12.77
CA LYS A 29 3.27 -4.35 -11.40
C LYS A 29 2.39 -5.09 -10.41
N ASN A 30 2.95 -5.37 -9.24
CA ASN A 30 2.21 -5.82 -8.06
C ASN A 30 1.85 -4.57 -7.26
N ILE A 31 0.61 -4.14 -7.38
CA ILE A 31 0.15 -2.84 -6.92
C ILE A 31 -0.37 -2.95 -5.49
N PHE A 32 0.11 -2.05 -4.62
CA PHE A 32 -0.36 -1.91 -3.24
C PHE A 32 -0.84 -0.47 -3.05
N ILE A 33 -2.09 -0.33 -2.61
CA ILE A 33 -2.68 0.98 -2.33
C ILE A 33 -2.37 1.33 -0.88
N LEU A 34 -1.88 2.54 -0.64
CA LEU A 34 -1.53 3.05 0.68
C LEU A 34 -2.56 4.11 1.07
N ALA A 35 -3.52 3.76 1.94
CA ALA A 35 -4.64 4.62 2.29
C ALA A 35 -4.83 4.74 3.81
N GLY A 36 -5.52 5.80 4.23
CA GLY A 36 -5.75 6.11 5.63
C GLY A 36 -5.35 7.55 5.96
N GLN A 37 -4.83 7.78 7.16
CA GLN A 37 -4.48 9.11 7.65
C GLN A 37 -2.97 9.34 7.81
N SER A 38 -2.56 10.27 8.67
CA SER A 38 -1.18 10.75 8.81
C SER A 38 -0.15 9.65 9.07
N ASN A 39 -0.53 8.60 9.80
CA ASN A 39 0.37 7.47 10.06
C ASN A 39 0.61 6.58 8.82
N MET A 40 -0.34 6.48 7.89
CA MET A 40 -0.08 5.94 6.54
C MET A 40 0.71 6.94 5.67
N ALA A 41 0.28 8.21 5.70
CA ALA A 41 0.89 9.26 4.87
C ALA A 41 2.39 9.43 5.16
N GLY A 42 2.74 9.30 6.44
CA GLY A 42 4.09 9.35 6.97
C GLY A 42 4.35 10.64 7.73
N ARG A 43 4.81 10.51 8.98
CA ARG A 43 5.23 11.61 9.88
C ARG A 43 6.55 11.32 10.60
N GLY A 44 7.18 10.18 10.33
CA GLY A 44 8.48 9.85 10.92
C GLY A 44 9.54 10.89 10.53
N GLY A 45 10.27 11.41 11.51
CA GLY A 45 11.28 12.45 11.32
C GLY A 45 10.73 13.86 11.08
N VAL A 46 9.40 14.07 11.17
CA VAL A 46 8.80 15.41 11.05
C VAL A 46 8.77 16.10 12.42
N ILE A 47 9.44 17.24 12.54
CA ILE A 47 9.46 18.11 13.73
C ILE A 47 9.16 19.53 13.25
N ASP A 48 8.22 20.23 13.91
CA ASP A 48 7.81 21.59 13.57
C ASP A 48 7.50 21.77 12.07
N GLU A 49 6.69 20.85 11.51
CA GLU A 49 6.31 20.83 10.09
C GLU A 49 7.48 20.71 9.10
N LYS A 50 8.62 20.20 9.56
CA LYS A 50 9.79 19.95 8.72
C LYS A 50 10.31 18.54 8.91
N TRP A 51 10.47 17.82 7.81
CA TRP A 51 11.12 16.52 7.82
C TRP A 51 12.64 16.66 7.95
N ASP A 52 13.25 15.84 8.80
CA ASP A 52 14.70 15.79 9.04
C ASP A 52 15.52 15.21 7.88
N GLY A 53 14.85 14.53 6.93
CA GLY A 53 15.48 13.92 5.76
C GLY A 53 16.20 12.59 6.06
N ILE A 54 16.04 12.04 7.27
CA ILE A 54 16.66 10.77 7.65
C ILE A 54 15.84 9.61 7.08
N ILE A 55 16.49 8.77 6.28
CA ILE A 55 15.88 7.58 5.67
C ILE A 55 16.51 6.32 6.28
N PRO A 56 15.75 5.53 7.06
CA PRO A 56 16.21 4.23 7.58
C PRO A 56 16.63 3.27 6.46
N SER A 57 17.46 2.26 6.79
CA SER A 57 17.94 1.25 5.83
C SER A 57 16.81 0.52 5.12
N GLU A 58 15.74 0.23 5.83
CA GLU A 58 14.56 -0.51 5.39
C GLU A 58 13.73 0.32 4.40
N CYS A 59 13.86 1.64 4.44
CA CYS A 59 13.09 2.58 3.61
C CYS A 59 13.86 3.10 2.39
N GLN A 60 15.08 2.59 2.14
CA GLN A 60 15.90 3.02 1.01
C GLN A 60 15.21 2.75 -0.33
N SER A 61 15.41 3.66 -1.30
CA SER A 61 14.85 3.55 -2.65
C SER A 61 15.35 2.29 -3.36
N ASN A 62 14.48 1.68 -4.17
CA ASN A 62 14.80 0.51 -4.95
C ASN A 62 14.25 0.66 -6.38
N SER A 63 15.04 0.35 -7.41
CA SER A 63 14.64 0.49 -8.81
C SER A 63 13.46 -0.40 -9.22
N LEU A 64 13.14 -1.42 -8.44
CA LEU A 64 11.97 -2.30 -8.63
C LEU A 64 10.76 -1.92 -7.76
N VAL A 65 10.83 -0.78 -7.05
CA VAL A 65 9.71 -0.21 -6.29
C VAL A 65 9.37 1.14 -6.90
N LEU A 66 8.16 1.23 -7.45
CA LEU A 66 7.64 2.42 -8.10
C LEU A 66 6.55 3.06 -7.25
N ARG A 67 6.35 4.36 -7.41
CA ARG A 67 5.29 5.16 -6.80
C ARG A 67 4.44 5.80 -7.90
N LEU A 68 3.13 5.79 -7.75
CA LEU A 68 2.22 6.56 -8.60
C LEU A 68 2.12 7.99 -8.04
N ASN A 69 2.68 8.98 -8.73
CA ASN A 69 2.67 10.37 -8.25
C ASN A 69 1.29 11.04 -8.40
N ALA A 70 1.15 12.28 -7.94
CA ALA A 70 -0.11 13.04 -8.02
C ALA A 70 -0.62 13.23 -9.45
N ARG A 71 0.30 13.26 -10.43
CA ARG A 71 -0.01 13.35 -11.87
C ARG A 71 -0.29 12.00 -12.52
N THR A 72 -0.44 10.94 -11.72
CA THR A 72 -0.69 9.56 -12.15
C THR A 72 0.42 8.98 -13.04
N ASN A 73 1.66 9.43 -12.89
CA ASN A 73 2.82 8.82 -13.54
C ASN A 73 3.56 7.92 -12.55
N TRP A 74 4.06 6.78 -13.05
CA TRP A 74 4.97 5.93 -12.29
C TRP A 74 6.38 6.53 -12.27
N GLU A 75 6.96 6.63 -11.09
CA GLU A 75 8.35 7.04 -10.84
C GLU A 75 9.00 6.11 -9.82
N GLU A 76 10.32 6.15 -9.68
CA GLU A 76 11.00 5.41 -8.62
C GLU A 76 10.52 5.89 -7.25
N ALA A 77 10.14 4.96 -6.37
CA ALA A 77 9.62 5.30 -5.06
C ALA A 77 10.73 5.83 -4.13
N ARG A 78 10.48 6.99 -3.54
CA ARG A 78 11.34 7.66 -2.56
C ARG A 78 10.47 8.27 -1.47
N GLU A 79 10.91 8.22 -0.22
CA GLU A 79 10.23 8.93 0.86
C GLU A 79 10.43 10.46 0.71
N PRO A 80 9.45 11.28 1.13
CA PRO A 80 8.13 10.90 1.68
C PRO A 80 7.14 10.50 0.57
N LEU A 81 6.53 9.32 0.66
CA LEU A 81 5.67 8.78 -0.41
C LEU A 81 4.40 9.62 -0.69
N HIS A 82 3.92 10.38 0.29
CA HIS A 82 2.70 11.20 0.17
C HIS A 82 2.97 12.70 -0.02
N ALA A 83 4.21 13.13 -0.28
CA ALA A 83 4.58 14.55 -0.35
C ALA A 83 3.76 15.40 -1.35
N ASP A 84 3.31 14.81 -2.47
CA ASP A 84 2.45 15.46 -3.46
C ASP A 84 0.97 15.02 -3.38
N ILE A 85 0.62 14.22 -2.36
CA ILE A 85 -0.73 13.69 -2.12
C ILE A 85 -1.36 14.39 -0.89
N ASP A 86 -0.69 14.33 0.25
CA ASP A 86 -1.12 14.94 1.53
C ASP A 86 -0.53 16.35 1.68
N VAL A 87 -0.80 17.21 0.69
CA VAL A 87 -0.10 18.49 0.47
C VAL A 87 -0.32 19.55 1.53
N THR A 88 -1.28 19.37 2.43
CA THR A 88 -1.60 20.34 3.49
C THR A 88 -0.74 20.15 4.74
N LYS A 89 0.09 19.09 4.78
CA LYS A 89 0.92 18.72 5.93
C LYS A 89 2.31 18.29 5.47
N ALA A 90 3.31 18.55 6.32
CA ALA A 90 4.63 17.99 6.10
C ALA A 90 4.59 16.47 6.21
N CYS A 91 5.08 15.80 5.16
CA CYS A 91 5.20 14.35 5.12
C CYS A 91 6.63 13.93 5.49
N GLY A 92 6.75 12.82 6.19
CA GLY A 92 8.02 12.15 6.48
C GLY A 92 7.93 10.65 6.20
N ILE A 93 8.67 9.85 6.97
CA ILE A 93 8.67 8.39 6.80
C ILE A 93 7.28 7.82 7.14
N GLY A 94 6.72 7.05 6.20
CA GLY A 94 5.57 6.18 6.40
C GLY A 94 5.95 4.70 6.29
N PRO A 95 4.98 3.78 6.31
CA PRO A 95 5.25 2.33 6.26
C PRO A 95 5.57 1.81 4.85
N GLY A 96 5.28 2.58 3.80
CA GLY A 96 5.20 2.07 2.42
C GLY A 96 6.52 1.52 1.87
N MET A 97 7.64 2.23 2.06
CA MET A 97 8.93 1.77 1.55
C MET A 97 9.44 0.53 2.30
N ALA A 98 9.35 0.53 3.63
CA ALA A 98 9.72 -0.64 4.44
C ALA A 98 8.90 -1.87 4.05
N PHE A 99 7.57 -1.72 3.91
CA PHE A 99 6.69 -2.78 3.43
C PHE A 99 7.14 -3.33 2.07
N ALA A 100 7.36 -2.45 1.09
CA ALA A 100 7.74 -2.86 -0.26
C ALA A 100 9.08 -3.61 -0.29
N ASN A 101 10.07 -3.12 0.46
CA ASN A 101 11.38 -3.76 0.55
C ASN A 101 11.30 -5.12 1.26
N SER A 102 10.55 -5.22 2.36
CA SER A 102 10.33 -6.50 3.06
C SER A 102 9.61 -7.53 2.18
N VAL A 103 8.58 -7.13 1.43
CA VAL A 103 7.89 -8.05 0.50
C VAL A 103 8.86 -8.58 -0.56
N ARG A 104 9.75 -7.75 -1.09
CA ARG A 104 10.75 -8.19 -2.07
C ARG A 104 11.86 -9.04 -1.47
N GLU A 105 12.19 -8.84 -0.20
CA GLU A 105 13.12 -9.72 0.52
C GLU A 105 12.52 -11.11 0.71
N ILE A 106 11.24 -11.18 1.09
CA ILE A 106 10.51 -12.44 1.32
C ILE A 106 10.18 -13.16 0.00
N GLU A 107 9.77 -12.42 -1.05
CA GLU A 107 9.48 -12.96 -2.38
C GLU A 107 10.28 -12.21 -3.46
N PRO A 108 11.56 -12.58 -3.68
CA PRO A 108 12.42 -11.91 -4.67
C PRO A 108 11.92 -11.98 -6.10
N ARG A 109 11.03 -12.93 -6.44
CA ARG A 109 10.46 -13.08 -7.79
C ARG A 109 9.14 -12.36 -7.96
N ILE A 110 8.66 -11.61 -6.96
CA ILE A 110 7.41 -10.84 -7.08
C ILE A 110 7.47 -9.88 -8.28
N GLY A 111 8.66 -9.41 -8.65
CA GLY A 111 8.85 -8.46 -9.74
C GLY A 111 8.72 -7.01 -9.27
N THR A 112 8.18 -6.15 -10.12
CA THR A 112 8.04 -4.71 -9.79
C THR A 112 6.89 -4.50 -8.81
N ILE A 113 7.15 -3.79 -7.72
CA ILE A 113 6.12 -3.31 -6.78
C ILE A 113 5.69 -1.91 -7.20
N GLY A 114 4.38 -1.66 -7.22
CA GLY A 114 3.82 -0.33 -7.45
C GLY A 114 3.06 0.16 -6.23
N LEU A 115 3.51 1.25 -5.61
CA LEU A 115 2.85 1.90 -4.49
C LEU A 115 1.92 3.00 -5.00
N VAL A 116 0.67 2.98 -4.55
CA VAL A 116 -0.34 4.00 -4.90
C VAL A 116 -0.70 4.77 -3.62
N PRO A 117 0.00 5.88 -3.32
CA PRO A 117 -0.28 6.70 -2.15
C PRO A 117 -1.61 7.43 -2.28
N CYS A 118 -2.46 7.32 -1.27
CA CYS A 118 -3.80 7.90 -1.22
C CYS A 118 -4.14 8.50 0.14
N ALA A 119 -3.34 8.29 1.19
CA ALA A 119 -3.65 8.74 2.54
C ALA A 119 -3.62 10.27 2.70
N ILE A 120 -4.48 10.79 3.57
CA ILE A 120 -4.62 12.23 3.87
C ILE A 120 -4.70 12.43 5.39
N GLY A 121 -3.87 13.30 5.95
CA GLY A 121 -3.75 13.47 7.40
C GLY A 121 -5.00 14.05 8.07
N GLY A 122 -5.34 13.54 9.26
CA GLY A 122 -6.38 14.10 10.14
C GLY A 122 -7.82 13.82 9.71
N THR A 123 -8.04 12.85 8.83
CA THR A 123 -9.36 12.51 8.32
C THR A 123 -10.06 11.47 9.17
N ASN A 124 -11.37 11.64 9.38
CA ASN A 124 -12.28 10.67 9.99
C ASN A 124 -12.78 9.66 8.94
N ILE A 125 -13.17 8.44 9.35
CA ILE A 125 -13.63 7.42 8.40
C ILE A 125 -14.89 7.82 7.61
N SER A 126 -15.72 8.71 8.17
CA SER A 126 -16.90 9.24 7.49
C SER A 126 -16.57 10.04 6.23
N GLU A 127 -15.36 10.60 6.14
CA GLU A 127 -14.85 11.29 4.95
C GLU A 127 -14.41 10.31 3.85
N TRP A 128 -14.32 9.01 4.18
CA TRP A 128 -13.94 7.93 3.27
C TRP A 128 -15.15 7.13 2.76
N HIS A 129 -16.37 7.56 3.02
CA HIS A 129 -17.55 6.92 2.44
C HIS A 129 -17.60 7.02 0.92
N ARG A 130 -18.23 6.02 0.28
CA ARG A 130 -18.44 6.01 -1.16
C ARG A 130 -19.14 7.29 -1.62
N GLY A 131 -18.58 7.94 -2.64
CA GLY A 131 -19.05 9.24 -3.14
C GLY A 131 -18.36 10.45 -2.52
N MET A 132 -17.67 10.30 -1.39
CA MET A 132 -16.84 11.37 -0.81
C MET A 132 -15.55 11.56 -1.60
N SER A 133 -14.95 12.75 -1.49
CA SER A 133 -13.78 13.14 -2.28
C SER A 133 -12.58 12.21 -2.05
N LEU A 134 -12.28 11.83 -0.81
CA LEU A 134 -11.15 10.96 -0.46
C LEU A 134 -11.32 9.56 -1.06
N TYR A 135 -12.50 8.97 -0.89
CA TYR A 135 -12.84 7.68 -1.48
C TYR A 135 -12.73 7.71 -3.01
N ASN A 136 -13.35 8.70 -3.65
CA ASN A 136 -13.34 8.83 -5.11
C ASN A 136 -11.91 8.99 -5.63
N ASN A 137 -11.08 9.78 -4.93
CA ASN A 137 -9.66 9.95 -5.28
C ASN A 137 -8.90 8.62 -5.18
N LEU A 138 -9.10 7.84 -4.11
CA LEU A 138 -8.51 6.51 -3.96
C LEU A 138 -8.90 5.60 -5.13
N VAL A 139 -10.20 5.47 -5.42
CA VAL A 139 -10.70 4.61 -6.51
C VAL A 139 -10.17 5.06 -7.87
N ASN A 140 -10.13 6.37 -8.13
CA ASN A 140 -9.60 6.92 -9.38
C ASN A 140 -8.11 6.64 -9.54
N ARG A 141 -7.30 6.79 -8.49
CA ARG A 141 -5.87 6.49 -8.51
C ARG A 141 -5.61 5.00 -8.69
N ALA A 142 -6.38 4.15 -8.03
CA ALA A 142 -6.33 2.70 -8.21
C ALA A 142 -6.64 2.28 -9.67
N LYS A 143 -7.68 2.86 -10.27
CA LYS A 143 -8.02 2.62 -11.69
C LYS A 143 -6.95 3.15 -12.63
N ALA A 144 -6.38 4.32 -12.38
CA ALA A 144 -5.27 4.87 -13.17
C ALA A 144 -4.03 3.96 -13.12
N ALA A 145 -3.74 3.37 -11.95
CA ALA A 145 -2.66 2.39 -11.79
C ALA A 145 -2.91 1.14 -12.64
N LEU A 146 -4.13 0.60 -12.63
CA LEU A 146 -4.53 -0.58 -13.42
C LEU A 146 -4.45 -0.35 -14.93
N ILE A 147 -4.87 0.82 -15.42
CA ILE A 147 -4.81 1.18 -16.86
C ILE A 147 -3.36 1.12 -17.38
N GLN A 148 -2.38 1.43 -16.54
CA GLN A 148 -0.96 1.40 -16.88
C GLN A 148 -0.29 0.02 -16.67
N GLY A 149 -1.10 -1.01 -16.41
CA GLY A 149 -0.68 -2.39 -16.29
C GLY A 149 -0.20 -2.78 -14.90
N GLY A 150 -0.75 -3.89 -14.40
CA GLY A 150 -0.44 -4.50 -13.11
C GLY A 150 -1.69 -5.16 -12.51
N THR A 151 -1.54 -5.67 -11.28
CA THR A 151 -2.63 -6.25 -10.47
C THR A 151 -2.59 -5.63 -9.08
N ILE A 152 -3.73 -5.16 -8.58
CA ILE A 152 -3.84 -4.74 -7.18
C ILE A 152 -3.78 -5.99 -6.31
N ARG A 153 -2.75 -6.08 -5.47
CA ARG A 153 -2.50 -7.20 -4.56
C ARG A 153 -3.13 -6.99 -3.19
N ALA A 154 -3.10 -5.77 -2.67
CA ALA A 154 -3.74 -5.42 -1.42
C ALA A 154 -3.95 -3.91 -1.29
N ILE A 155 -4.79 -3.53 -0.33
CA ILE A 155 -4.88 -2.17 0.21
C ILE A 155 -4.31 -2.21 1.63
N LEU A 156 -3.30 -1.39 1.91
CA LEU A 156 -2.85 -1.11 3.26
C LEU A 156 -3.66 0.06 3.79
N TRP A 157 -4.36 -0.15 4.90
CA TRP A 157 -5.23 0.84 5.53
C TRP A 157 -4.73 1.14 6.94
N TYR A 158 -4.28 2.38 7.19
CA TYR A 158 -3.88 2.82 8.54
C TYR A 158 -4.63 4.10 8.91
N GLN A 159 -5.72 3.93 9.65
CA GLN A 159 -6.60 5.00 10.09
C GLN A 159 -7.42 4.57 11.31
N GLY A 160 -7.94 5.56 12.04
CA GLY A 160 -8.89 5.40 13.12
C GLY A 160 -8.66 6.38 14.28
N GLU A 161 -7.49 7.04 14.34
CA GLU A 161 -7.14 7.89 15.47
C GLU A 161 -8.05 9.13 15.56
N SER A 162 -8.44 9.70 14.41
CA SER A 162 -9.37 10.83 14.36
C SER A 162 -10.78 10.46 14.85
N ASP A 163 -11.18 9.19 14.68
CA ASP A 163 -12.47 8.66 15.12
C ASP A 163 -12.53 8.42 16.64
N THR A 164 -11.40 8.48 17.34
CA THR A 164 -11.36 8.32 18.82
C THR A 164 -11.72 9.60 19.58
N ILE A 165 -11.85 10.74 18.89
CA ILE A 165 -12.11 12.05 19.51
C ILE A 165 -13.52 12.11 20.11
N SER A 166 -14.51 11.50 19.44
CA SER A 166 -15.89 11.46 19.90
C SER A 166 -16.36 10.03 20.11
N GLN A 167 -17.18 9.81 21.15
CA GLN A 167 -17.74 8.50 21.43
C GLN A 167 -18.63 8.00 20.27
N ALA A 168 -19.38 8.90 19.64
CA ALA A 168 -20.26 8.54 18.52
C ALA A 168 -19.47 8.05 17.30
N ASP A 169 -18.34 8.69 16.97
CA ASP A 169 -17.48 8.26 15.88
C ASP A 169 -16.84 6.90 16.19
N ALA A 170 -16.30 6.74 17.40
CA ALA A 170 -15.71 5.48 17.85
C ALA A 170 -16.72 4.30 17.82
N GLU A 171 -17.96 4.53 18.25
CA GLU A 171 -19.02 3.51 18.23
C GLU A 171 -19.47 3.15 16.80
N SER A 172 -19.43 4.10 15.86
CA SER A 172 -19.81 3.88 14.47
C SER A 172 -18.68 3.34 13.58
N TYR A 173 -17.42 3.43 14.04
CA TYR A 173 -16.22 3.14 13.27
C TYR A 173 -16.24 1.77 12.60
N GLY A 174 -16.56 0.71 13.34
CA GLY A 174 -16.54 -0.67 12.81
C GLY A 174 -17.52 -0.87 11.64
N LEU A 175 -18.71 -0.28 11.72
CA LEU A 175 -19.70 -0.35 10.64
C LEU A 175 -19.24 0.46 9.43
N ASN A 176 -18.72 1.67 9.66
CA ASN A 176 -18.23 2.54 8.59
C ASN A 176 -17.05 1.91 7.85
N LEU A 177 -16.12 1.29 8.59
CA LEU A 177 -14.98 0.57 8.04
C LEU A 177 -15.42 -0.63 7.19
N LYS A 178 -16.37 -1.43 7.68
CA LYS A 178 -16.93 -2.55 6.92
C LYS A 178 -17.54 -2.06 5.60
N ASN A 179 -18.34 -1.00 5.64
CA ASN A 179 -18.96 -0.43 4.44
C ASN A 179 -17.90 0.09 3.45
N PHE A 180 -16.90 0.82 3.94
CA PHE A 180 -15.76 1.27 3.14
C PHE A 180 -15.05 0.12 2.42
N MET A 181 -14.73 -0.97 3.13
CA MET A 181 -14.08 -2.15 2.56
C MET A 181 -14.95 -2.83 1.48
N LEU A 182 -16.26 -2.98 1.73
CA LEU A 182 -17.20 -3.57 0.78
C LEU A 182 -17.35 -2.71 -0.47
N ASP A 183 -17.48 -1.40 -0.30
CA ASP A 183 -17.57 -0.45 -1.40
C ASP A 183 -16.30 -0.49 -2.28
N LEU A 184 -15.11 -0.52 -1.67
CA LEU A 184 -13.85 -0.65 -2.40
C LEU A 184 -13.77 -1.94 -3.23
N ARG A 185 -14.14 -3.08 -2.63
CA ARG A 185 -14.18 -4.37 -3.34
C ARG A 185 -15.13 -4.33 -4.52
N ALA A 186 -16.29 -3.69 -4.36
CA ALA A 186 -17.27 -3.52 -5.43
C ALA A 186 -16.76 -2.60 -6.56
N ASP A 187 -16.26 -1.40 -6.22
CA ASP A 187 -15.85 -0.39 -7.20
C ASP A 187 -14.53 -0.73 -7.92
N LEU A 188 -13.69 -1.56 -7.29
CA LEU A 188 -12.49 -2.15 -7.89
C LEU A 188 -12.75 -3.52 -8.52
N GLN A 189 -13.99 -4.01 -8.49
CA GLN A 189 -14.41 -5.30 -9.07
C GLN A 189 -13.55 -6.48 -8.60
N SER A 190 -13.15 -6.46 -7.33
CA SER A 190 -12.28 -7.45 -6.72
C SER A 190 -12.86 -7.90 -5.37
N PRO A 191 -13.82 -8.86 -5.38
CA PRO A 191 -14.56 -9.25 -4.19
C PRO A 191 -13.68 -9.86 -3.09
N MET A 192 -12.55 -10.45 -3.47
CA MET A 192 -11.57 -11.04 -2.56
C MET A 192 -10.34 -10.16 -2.34
N LEU A 193 -10.39 -8.86 -2.68
CA LEU A 193 -9.26 -7.96 -2.50
C LEU A 193 -8.82 -7.95 -1.03
N PRO A 194 -7.56 -8.31 -0.73
CA PRO A 194 -7.03 -8.18 0.62
C PRO A 194 -6.99 -6.70 1.02
N ILE A 195 -7.58 -6.41 2.17
CA ILE A 195 -7.45 -5.11 2.84
C ILE A 195 -6.80 -5.42 4.18
N ILE A 196 -5.61 -4.86 4.36
CA ILE A 196 -4.77 -5.07 5.54
C ILE A 196 -4.92 -3.84 6.41
N GLN A 197 -5.59 -3.99 7.54
CA GLN A 197 -5.70 -2.94 8.53
C GLN A 197 -4.46 -2.92 9.41
N ILE A 198 -3.84 -1.76 9.50
CA ILE A 198 -2.67 -1.48 10.32
C ILE A 198 -3.12 -0.69 11.54
N TRP A 199 -2.58 -1.06 12.70
CA TRP A 199 -2.83 -0.37 13.96
C TRP A 199 -1.56 -0.38 14.83
N GLU A 200 -1.46 0.59 15.74
CA GLU A 200 -0.38 0.67 16.71
C GLU A 200 -0.70 -0.17 17.96
N VAL A 201 0.20 -1.07 18.32
CA VAL A 201 0.10 -1.84 19.58
C VAL A 201 0.64 -0.98 20.73
N GLY A 202 -0.22 -0.15 21.32
CA GLY A 202 0.09 0.62 22.53
C GLY A 202 -0.12 -0.20 23.81
N VAL A 203 0.83 -0.15 24.75
CA VAL A 203 0.78 -0.86 26.06
C VAL A 203 -0.31 -0.34 27.02
N SER A 204 -1.23 0.50 26.57
CA SER A 204 -2.35 0.99 27.37
C SER A 204 -3.64 1.22 26.59
N SER A 205 -3.83 0.51 25.47
CA SER A 205 -5.05 0.62 24.68
C SER A 205 -6.16 -0.23 25.31
N GLN A 206 -7.10 0.40 26.02
CA GLN A 206 -8.43 -0.19 26.21
C GLN A 206 -9.14 -0.20 24.85
N SER A 207 -8.85 -1.26 24.09
CA SER A 207 -9.72 -2.00 23.17
C SER A 207 -10.68 -1.19 22.30
N ILE A 208 -10.27 -0.91 21.06
CA ILE A 208 -11.17 -1.01 19.90
C ILE A 208 -10.69 -2.19 19.08
N ARG A 209 -11.34 -3.34 19.27
CA ARG A 209 -11.27 -4.48 18.36
C ARG A 209 -12.46 -4.35 17.41
N ALA A 210 -12.18 -4.14 16.13
CA ALA A 210 -13.10 -4.51 15.08
C ALA A 210 -12.37 -5.51 14.20
N VAL A 211 -12.56 -6.80 14.53
CA VAL A 211 -12.09 -7.92 13.73
C VAL A 211 -13.23 -8.31 12.77
N ASP A 212 -12.81 -8.41 11.51
CA ASP A 212 -13.41 -8.92 10.27
C ASP A 212 -14.61 -9.88 10.36
N PRO A 213 -15.50 -9.94 9.35
CA PRO A 213 -16.32 -11.12 9.22
C PRO A 213 -15.66 -12.26 8.43
N ASP A 214 -14.90 -12.02 7.35
CA ASP A 214 -14.56 -13.15 6.46
C ASP A 214 -13.12 -13.22 5.87
N HIS A 215 -12.40 -12.11 5.55
CA HIS A 215 -11.07 -12.20 4.92
C HIS A 215 -10.06 -11.02 5.13
N ALA A 216 -10.25 -10.09 6.07
CA ALA A 216 -9.28 -9.03 6.37
C ALA A 216 -8.14 -9.57 7.26
N LEU A 217 -6.89 -9.25 6.88
CA LEU A 217 -5.70 -9.68 7.62
C LEU A 217 -5.19 -8.53 8.49
N GLU A 218 -5.05 -8.77 9.78
CA GLU A 218 -4.55 -7.78 10.75
C GLU A 218 -3.03 -7.83 10.82
N ILE A 219 -2.38 -6.66 10.80
CA ILE A 219 -0.93 -6.55 10.98
C ILE A 219 -0.64 -5.45 12.01
N GLY A 220 -0.08 -5.86 13.15
CA GLY A 220 0.42 -4.94 14.15
C GLY A 220 1.72 -4.29 13.70
N VAL A 221 1.83 -2.96 13.88
CA VAL A 221 3.08 -2.23 13.74
C VAL A 221 3.62 -1.92 15.13
N LEU A 222 4.78 -2.50 15.48
CA LEU A 222 5.47 -2.20 16.73
C LEU A 222 6.38 -0.98 16.53
N HIS A 223 6.04 0.12 17.20
CA HIS A 223 6.89 1.30 17.28
C HIS A 223 7.80 1.17 18.52
N ASN A 224 9.07 0.77 18.33
CA ASN A 224 10.04 0.73 19.42
C ASN A 224 10.85 2.04 19.44
N SER A 225 10.56 2.92 20.40
CA SER A 225 11.25 4.20 20.58
C SER A 225 12.76 4.09 20.89
N ARG A 226 13.31 2.88 21.04
CA ARG A 226 14.74 2.62 21.27
C ARG A 226 15.46 1.86 20.16
N LEU A 227 14.75 1.35 19.15
CA LEU A 227 15.34 0.66 18.01
C LEU A 227 14.77 1.29 16.75
N ASN A 228 15.62 1.96 15.97
CA ASN A 228 15.26 2.66 14.73
C ASN A 228 14.78 1.69 13.63
N GLY A 229 13.61 1.07 13.77
CA GLY A 229 13.08 0.14 12.78
C GLY A 229 11.58 -0.17 12.95
N LEU A 230 10.85 -0.13 11.83
CA LEU A 230 9.50 -0.68 11.71
C LEU A 230 9.60 -2.20 11.47
N HIS A 231 9.06 -3.01 12.38
CA HIS A 231 8.97 -4.46 12.20
C HIS A 231 7.52 -4.88 11.97
N TRP A 232 7.30 -5.65 10.90
CA TRP A 232 6.00 -6.21 10.55
C TRP A 232 5.83 -7.58 11.23
N HIS A 233 4.76 -7.78 12.01
CA HIS A 233 4.40 -9.09 12.56
C HIS A 233 3.09 -9.56 11.95
N LEU A 234 3.12 -10.71 11.27
CA LEU A 234 1.93 -11.43 10.85
C LEU A 234 1.44 -12.24 12.04
N ASP A 235 0.40 -11.78 12.72
CA ASP A 235 -0.28 -12.61 13.70
C ASP A 235 -1.07 -13.70 12.95
N LYS A 236 -0.48 -14.89 12.89
CA LYS A 236 -1.23 -16.10 12.54
C LYS A 236 -1.96 -16.57 13.78
N GLU A 237 -3.17 -16.09 14.01
CA GLU A 237 -4.09 -16.80 14.91
C GLU A 237 -5.00 -17.76 14.13
N HIS A 238 -4.61 -19.04 14.24
CA HIS A 238 -5.41 -20.26 14.28
C HIS A 238 -6.17 -20.74 13.03
N SER A 239 -5.72 -21.92 12.62
CA SER A 239 -6.39 -23.01 11.87
C SER A 239 -7.86 -23.24 12.21
#